data_AF-A0AAN8NZN0-F1
#
_entry.id   AF-A0AAN8NZN0-F1
#
_cell.length_a   1.000
_cell.length_b   1.000
_cell.length_c   1.000
_cell.angle_alpha   90.00
_cell.angle_beta   90.00
_cell.angle_gamma   90.00
#
_symmetry.space_group_name_H-M   'P 1'
#
loop_
_entity.id
_entity.type
_entity.pdbx_description
1 polymer ?
#
loop_
_entity_poly.entity_id
_entity_poly.type
_entity_poly.pdbx_seq_one_letter_code
_entity_poly.pdbx_strand_id
1 'polypeptide(L)'
;MSSFSRLVKSIRSGGWKWWRKGEIEEVQEAREAGEAGEEQGTLRGTIKGTVKRVWKKRGAVRGLWKRKEEEEEEQRREGEGVEREEEGKKESDVAARRLQFGIELELRLKLKPELEPIYEATRAKFKEAGVKDIQDWDVFADTLKNLLGEARITAVVQPGPGKFDNWAIKTEATIGRVINGRFPVEIISSKLSYLLVPTAAGTRPMTELATVWKCLEKNYDVEVNELCSTHVHFSILDREWQLDDLQPLAKAILVLDPLVNGIIPPERQYKIWCRTNTFFSQLCPFSDDDESWSYKTSLGRIDRCEEIVELAGLMLPVSGTRYMAWNSEGIQTGQRPTMEFRRPPGSLSYQNTIT
;
A
#
# COMPACT_ATOMS: atom_id res chain seq x y z
N MET A 1 -15.45 35.39 3.44
CA MET A 1 -14.82 34.04 3.32
C MET A 1 -15.78 32.98 3.84
N SER A 2 -16.21 32.03 3.00
CA SER A 2 -17.22 31.03 3.34
C SER A 2 -16.72 30.03 4.39
N SER A 3 -17.65 29.48 5.19
CA SER A 3 -17.37 28.44 6.19
C SER A 3 -16.68 27.20 5.58
N PHE A 4 -16.90 26.94 4.29
CA PHE A 4 -16.28 25.86 3.52
C PHE A 4 -14.78 26.08 3.31
N SER A 5 -14.34 27.33 3.06
CA SER A 5 -12.91 27.66 2.93
C SER A 5 -12.15 27.48 4.24
N ARG A 6 -12.81 27.67 5.40
CA ARG A 6 -12.24 27.37 6.72
C ARG A 6 -12.19 25.86 7.00
N LEU A 7 -13.19 25.11 6.54
CA LEU A 7 -13.24 23.65 6.64
C LEU A 7 -12.11 23.00 5.82
N VAL A 8 -11.91 23.44 4.57
CA VAL A 8 -10.83 22.96 3.69
C VAL A 8 -9.45 23.31 4.25
N LYS A 9 -9.26 24.51 4.85
CA LYS A 9 -8.02 24.85 5.57
C LYS A 9 -7.82 24.03 6.85
N SER A 10 -8.90 23.66 7.55
CA SER A 10 -8.85 22.79 8.73
C SER A 10 -8.51 21.33 8.38
N ILE A 11 -9.03 20.83 7.26
CA ILE A 11 -8.75 19.48 6.72
C ILE A 11 -7.27 19.35 6.35
N ARG A 12 -6.66 20.39 5.78
CA ARG A 12 -5.21 20.47 5.49
C ARG A 12 -4.31 20.48 6.74
N SER A 13 -4.85 20.55 7.95
CA SER A 13 -4.09 20.62 9.22
C SER A 13 -4.17 19.36 10.11
N GLY A 14 -4.56 18.21 9.54
CA GLY A 14 -4.43 16.90 10.20
C GLY A 14 -5.36 16.69 11.41
N GLY A 15 -6.62 17.15 11.33
CA GLY A 15 -7.57 17.17 12.45
C GLY A 15 -8.52 15.98 12.61
N TRP A 16 -8.19 14.76 12.14
CA TRP A 16 -9.15 13.65 12.08
C TRP A 16 -9.08 12.59 13.20
N LYS A 17 -8.19 12.70 14.19
CA LYS A 17 -7.97 11.64 15.21
C LYS A 17 -9.13 11.30 16.17
N TRP A 18 -10.36 11.80 15.99
CA TRP A 18 -11.40 11.70 17.05
C TRP A 18 -12.85 11.55 16.57
N TRP A 19 -13.08 10.87 15.45
CA TRP A 19 -14.42 10.54 14.97
C TRP A 19 -14.75 9.08 15.32
N ARG A 20 -15.96 8.80 15.80
CA ARG A 20 -16.45 7.42 15.97
C ARG A 20 -16.69 6.79 14.59
N LYS A 21 -16.67 5.47 14.50
CA LYS A 21 -16.91 4.73 13.25
C LYS A 21 -18.21 5.17 12.56
N GLY A 22 -19.30 5.28 13.33
CA GLY A 22 -20.58 5.79 12.82
C GLY A 22 -20.51 7.24 12.31
N GLU A 23 -19.70 8.10 12.91
CA GLU A 23 -19.54 9.50 12.45
C GLU A 23 -18.64 9.59 11.19
N ILE A 24 -17.76 8.61 10.95
CA ILE A 24 -16.95 8.51 9.72
C ILE A 24 -17.80 7.96 8.58
N GLU A 25 -18.58 6.92 8.84
CA GLU A 25 -19.53 6.32 7.90
C GLU A 25 -20.61 7.35 7.51
N GLU A 26 -21.17 8.09 8.47
CA GLU A 26 -22.14 9.17 8.22
C GLU A 26 -21.53 10.32 7.38
N VAL A 27 -20.25 10.65 7.56
CA VAL A 27 -19.56 11.65 6.72
C VAL A 27 -19.27 11.12 5.31
N GLN A 28 -19.01 9.83 5.17
CA GLN A 28 -18.77 9.18 3.89
C GLN A 28 -20.08 9.05 3.08
N GLU A 29 -21.15 8.60 3.73
CA GLU A 29 -22.52 8.60 3.19
C GLU A 29 -22.99 10.02 2.85
N ALA A 30 -22.74 11.01 3.72
CA ALA A 30 -23.09 12.41 3.44
C ALA A 30 -22.27 13.03 2.29
N ARG A 31 -21.05 12.53 2.03
CA ARG A 31 -20.25 12.95 0.87
C ARG A 31 -20.81 12.36 -0.41
N GLU A 32 -21.14 11.07 -0.40
CA GLU A 32 -21.78 10.38 -1.53
C GLU A 32 -23.17 10.96 -1.84
N ALA A 33 -23.95 11.31 -0.81
CA ALA A 33 -25.25 11.99 -0.93
C ALA A 33 -25.13 13.47 -1.32
N GLY A 34 -24.06 14.15 -0.90
CA GLY A 34 -23.76 15.53 -1.29
C GLY A 34 -23.35 15.67 -2.77
N GLU A 35 -22.70 14.65 -3.32
CA GLU A 35 -22.49 14.49 -4.77
C GLU A 35 -23.81 14.19 -5.52
N ALA A 36 -24.85 13.72 -4.80
CA ALA A 36 -26.20 13.47 -5.31
C ALA A 36 -27.22 14.61 -5.10
N GLY A 37 -26.89 15.66 -4.31
CA GLY A 37 -27.62 16.94 -4.32
C GLY A 37 -28.74 17.17 -3.27
N GLU A 38 -28.69 16.59 -2.07
CA GLU A 38 -29.70 16.82 -1.01
C GLU A 38 -29.22 17.64 0.24
N GLU A 39 -30.19 18.07 1.07
CA GLU A 39 -30.26 19.23 1.99
C GLU A 39 -29.07 19.57 2.94
N GLN A 40 -28.71 20.87 3.03
CA GLN A 40 -27.51 21.39 3.75
C GLN A 40 -27.73 22.03 5.14
N GLY A 41 -28.98 22.16 5.62
CA GLY A 41 -29.31 23.05 6.76
C GLY A 41 -28.95 22.50 8.14
N THR A 42 -29.48 21.32 8.47
CA THR A 42 -29.37 20.64 9.79
C THR A 42 -27.95 20.16 10.07
N LEU A 43 -27.23 19.78 9.01
CA LEU A 43 -25.85 19.28 9.04
C LEU A 43 -24.84 20.31 9.61
N ARG A 44 -25.07 21.62 9.38
CA ARG A 44 -24.16 22.68 9.82
C ARG A 44 -24.11 22.88 11.34
N GLY A 45 -25.19 22.57 12.05
CA GLY A 45 -25.29 22.73 13.50
C GLY A 45 -24.45 21.70 14.26
N THR A 46 -24.62 20.43 13.89
CA THR A 46 -23.94 19.27 14.48
C THR A 46 -22.41 19.37 14.31
N ILE A 47 -21.94 19.77 13.13
CA ILE A 47 -20.51 19.93 12.82
C ILE A 47 -19.84 20.97 13.74
N LYS A 48 -20.50 22.10 14.03
CA LYS A 48 -19.92 23.16 14.90
C LYS A 48 -19.75 22.71 16.35
N GLY A 49 -20.69 21.94 16.89
CA GLY A 49 -20.62 21.43 18.27
C GLY A 49 -19.51 20.41 18.47
N THR A 50 -19.31 19.53 17.49
CA THR A 50 -18.26 18.50 17.51
C THR A 50 -16.86 19.11 17.42
N VAL A 51 -16.65 20.09 16.54
CA VAL A 51 -15.35 20.79 16.41
C VAL A 51 -14.92 21.43 17.74
N LYS A 52 -15.81 22.10 18.48
CA LYS A 52 -15.45 22.79 19.73
C LYS A 52 -14.96 21.84 20.83
N ARG A 53 -15.51 20.61 20.90
CA ARG A 53 -15.08 19.57 21.87
C ARG A 53 -13.72 18.97 21.53
N VAL A 54 -13.42 18.78 20.24
CA VAL A 54 -12.12 18.25 19.77
C VAL A 54 -10.95 19.19 20.13
N TRP A 55 -11.16 20.51 20.05
CA TRP A 55 -10.11 21.49 20.36
C TRP A 55 -9.70 21.50 21.84
N LYS A 56 -10.63 21.27 22.77
CA LYS A 56 -10.32 21.21 24.20
C LYS A 56 -9.48 19.98 24.56
N LYS A 57 -9.69 18.83 23.88
CA LYS A 57 -8.89 17.60 24.07
C LYS A 57 -7.47 17.70 23.49
N ARG A 58 -7.28 18.44 22.38
CA ARG A 58 -5.95 18.68 21.76
C ARG A 58 -4.95 19.40 22.69
N GLY A 59 -5.43 20.33 23.51
CA GLY A 59 -4.58 21.04 24.49
C GLY A 59 -4.01 20.11 25.58
N ALA A 60 -4.81 19.14 26.04
CA ALA A 60 -4.41 18.21 27.10
C ALA A 60 -3.34 17.19 26.63
N VAL A 61 -3.44 16.72 25.38
CA VAL A 61 -2.51 15.71 24.83
C VAL A 61 -1.13 16.29 24.53
N ARG A 62 -1.04 17.55 24.06
CA ARG A 62 0.27 18.23 23.91
C ARG A 62 1.01 18.34 25.25
N GLY A 63 0.27 18.56 26.34
CA GLY A 63 0.85 18.60 27.69
C GLY A 63 1.28 17.24 28.24
N LEU A 64 0.80 16.13 27.69
CA LEU A 64 1.24 14.78 28.06
C LEU A 64 2.49 14.35 27.29
N TRP A 65 2.56 14.66 25.99
CA TRP A 65 3.74 14.38 25.17
C TRP A 65 4.97 15.15 25.64
N LYS A 66 4.79 16.44 25.96
CA LYS A 66 5.89 17.26 26.47
C LYS A 66 6.48 16.72 27.78
N ARG A 67 5.63 16.22 28.69
CA ARG A 67 6.07 15.60 29.95
C ARG A 67 6.82 14.29 29.73
N LYS A 68 6.40 13.48 28.75
CA LYS A 68 7.08 12.22 28.43
C LYS A 68 8.44 12.44 27.78
N GLU A 69 8.56 13.46 26.91
CA GLU A 69 9.85 13.87 26.34
C GLU A 69 10.80 14.37 27.43
N GLU A 70 10.29 15.16 28.39
CA GLU A 70 11.06 15.64 29.55
C GLU A 70 11.52 14.47 30.45
N GLU A 71 10.66 13.48 30.72
CA GLU A 71 11.00 12.27 31.50
C GLU A 71 12.04 11.37 30.79
N GLU A 72 11.93 11.19 29.47
CA GLU A 72 12.89 10.39 28.68
C GLU A 72 14.26 11.08 28.57
N GLU A 73 14.27 12.42 28.49
CA GLU A 73 15.51 13.20 28.48
C GLU A 73 16.22 13.15 29.85
N GLU A 74 15.47 13.15 30.95
CA GLU A 74 16.00 12.97 32.31
C GLU A 74 16.60 11.57 32.50
N GLN A 75 15.90 10.51 32.05
CA GLN A 75 16.42 9.14 32.08
C GLN A 75 17.67 8.95 31.20
N ARG A 76 17.78 9.65 30.08
CA ARG A 76 19.02 9.65 29.26
C ARG A 76 20.18 10.30 29.98
N ARG A 77 19.95 11.44 30.65
CA ARG A 77 20.99 12.13 31.42
C ARG A 77 21.49 11.30 32.60
N GLU A 78 20.63 10.48 33.20
CA GLU A 78 21.01 9.59 34.31
C GLU A 78 21.67 8.28 33.84
N GLY A 79 21.52 7.91 32.56
CA GLY A 79 22.00 6.64 31.99
C GLY A 79 23.30 6.71 31.18
N GLU A 80 23.88 7.90 30.95
CA GLU A 80 25.11 8.08 30.15
C GLU A 80 26.38 7.74 30.94
N GLY A 81 26.50 6.46 31.30
CA GLY A 81 27.76 5.77 31.51
C GLY A 81 28.17 5.04 30.23
N VAL A 82 29.03 5.68 29.45
CA VAL A 82 29.98 5.22 28.41
C VAL A 82 29.91 3.72 28.00
N GLU A 83 29.82 3.49 26.66
CA GLU A 83 29.88 2.22 25.89
C GLU A 83 28.54 1.56 25.47
N ARG A 84 27.84 2.11 24.46
CA ARG A 84 26.84 1.33 23.69
C ARG A 84 26.53 1.76 22.25
N GLU A 85 27.30 2.68 21.65
CA GLU A 85 26.97 3.21 20.32
C GLU A 85 27.50 2.40 19.12
N GLU A 86 28.46 1.48 19.29
CA GLU A 86 29.01 0.72 18.16
C GLU A 86 28.26 -0.59 17.82
N GLU A 87 27.59 -1.25 18.76
CA GLU A 87 26.89 -2.52 18.50
C GLU A 87 25.55 -2.32 17.77
N GLY A 88 24.77 -1.28 18.12
CA GLY A 88 23.45 -1.03 17.53
C GLY A 88 23.48 -0.70 16.02
N LYS A 89 24.58 -0.12 15.53
CA LYS A 89 24.75 0.21 14.11
C LYS A 89 25.04 -1.01 13.24
N LYS A 90 25.69 -2.05 13.76
CA LYS A 90 25.92 -3.31 13.03
C LYS A 90 24.63 -4.12 12.88
N GLU A 91 23.76 -4.09 13.89
CA GLU A 91 22.56 -4.92 13.93
C GLU A 91 21.44 -4.40 13.00
N SER A 92 21.23 -3.09 12.93
CA SER A 92 20.25 -2.48 12.00
C SER A 92 20.63 -2.71 10.53
N ASP A 93 21.92 -2.66 10.22
CA ASP A 93 22.46 -2.93 8.89
C ASP A 93 22.31 -4.41 8.50
N VAL A 94 22.38 -5.33 9.47
CA VAL A 94 22.16 -6.77 9.25
C VAL A 94 20.69 -7.09 9.03
N ALA A 95 19.77 -6.40 9.70
CA ALA A 95 18.32 -6.59 9.52
C ALA A 95 17.84 -6.12 8.13
N ALA A 96 18.30 -4.96 7.65
CA ALA A 96 17.99 -4.46 6.30
C ALA A 96 18.55 -5.38 5.19
N ARG A 97 19.66 -6.09 5.47
CA ARG A 97 20.26 -7.08 4.54
C ARG A 97 19.45 -8.37 4.41
N ARG A 98 18.37 -8.54 5.18
CA ARG A 98 17.52 -9.74 5.18
C ARG A 98 16.14 -9.51 4.57
N LEU A 99 15.89 -8.41 3.86
CA LEU A 99 14.61 -8.20 3.18
C LEU A 99 14.75 -8.38 1.67
N GLN A 100 13.76 -9.04 1.08
CA GLN A 100 13.50 -9.02 -0.35
C GLN A 100 12.16 -8.33 -0.58
N PHE A 101 12.03 -7.63 -1.70
CA PHE A 101 10.83 -6.89 -2.04
C PHE A 101 10.38 -7.17 -3.46
N GLY A 102 9.13 -6.85 -3.76
CA GLY A 102 8.57 -6.86 -5.10
C GLY A 102 7.76 -5.59 -5.29
N ILE A 103 7.65 -5.15 -6.53
CA ILE A 103 6.86 -3.99 -6.92
C ILE A 103 5.75 -4.46 -7.85
N GLU A 104 4.54 -4.01 -7.58
CA GLU A 104 3.37 -4.22 -8.41
C GLU A 104 2.91 -2.88 -8.95
N LEU A 105 2.77 -2.79 -10.27
CA LEU A 105 2.35 -1.61 -11.00
C LEU A 105 0.96 -1.86 -11.59
N GLU A 106 -0.04 -1.13 -11.12
CA GLU A 106 -1.38 -1.12 -11.71
C GLU A 106 -1.50 0.06 -12.67
N LEU A 107 -1.61 -0.21 -13.97
CA LEU A 107 -1.50 0.78 -15.03
C LEU A 107 -2.61 0.66 -16.06
N ARG A 108 -2.79 1.72 -16.86
CA ARG A 108 -3.52 1.69 -18.12
C ARG A 108 -2.54 1.93 -19.26
N LEU A 109 -2.34 0.93 -20.11
CA LEU A 109 -1.39 1.00 -21.21
C LEU A 109 -2.11 1.00 -22.55
N LYS A 110 -1.73 1.93 -23.44
CA LYS A 110 -2.12 1.87 -24.85
C LYS A 110 -0.87 1.75 -25.69
N LEU A 111 -0.87 0.77 -26.59
CA LEU A 111 0.25 0.60 -27.52
C LEU A 111 0.35 1.81 -28.45
N LYS A 112 1.56 2.31 -28.68
CA LYS A 112 1.76 3.41 -29.61
C LYS A 112 1.50 2.99 -31.06
N PRO A 113 0.97 3.87 -31.93
CA PRO A 113 0.54 3.50 -33.29
C PRO A 113 1.63 2.87 -34.15
N GLU A 114 2.89 3.27 -33.98
CA GLU A 114 4.03 2.72 -34.71
C GLU A 114 4.29 1.23 -34.43
N LEU A 115 3.73 0.68 -33.36
CA LEU A 115 3.86 -0.73 -32.98
C LEU A 115 2.64 -1.58 -33.37
N GLU A 116 1.64 -1.00 -34.04
CA GLU A 116 0.48 -1.74 -34.56
C GLU A 116 0.89 -2.96 -35.42
N PRO A 117 1.93 -2.90 -36.29
CA PRO A 117 2.37 -4.09 -37.02
C PRO A 117 2.84 -5.24 -36.12
N ILE A 118 3.46 -4.93 -34.97
CA ILE A 118 3.91 -5.95 -34.00
C ILE A 118 2.71 -6.59 -33.30
N TYR A 119 1.71 -5.78 -32.96
CA TYR A 119 0.47 -6.25 -32.35
C TYR A 119 -0.31 -7.18 -33.29
N GLU A 120 -0.47 -6.79 -34.55
CA GLU A 120 -1.15 -7.61 -35.56
C GLU A 120 -0.35 -8.88 -35.92
N ALA A 121 0.98 -8.80 -35.95
CA ALA A 121 1.82 -9.99 -36.08
C ALA A 121 1.64 -10.95 -34.90
N THR A 122 1.51 -10.43 -33.67
CA THR A 122 1.22 -11.24 -32.48
C THR A 122 -0.16 -11.89 -32.59
N ARG A 123 -1.19 -11.13 -33.01
CA ARG A 123 -2.53 -11.65 -33.27
C ARG A 123 -2.52 -12.77 -34.32
N ALA A 124 -1.74 -12.62 -35.39
CA ALA A 124 -1.61 -13.63 -36.43
C ALA A 124 -1.05 -14.95 -35.88
N LYS A 125 -0.06 -14.90 -34.99
CA LYS A 125 0.48 -16.12 -34.32
C LYS A 125 -0.59 -16.88 -33.54
N PHE A 126 -1.49 -16.19 -32.84
CA PHE A 126 -2.61 -16.83 -32.15
C PHE A 126 -3.58 -17.52 -33.13
N LYS A 127 -3.85 -16.89 -34.29
CA LYS A 127 -4.69 -17.48 -35.34
C LYS A 127 -4.03 -18.72 -35.95
N GLU A 128 -2.73 -18.66 -36.24
CA GLU A 128 -1.94 -19.78 -36.75
C GLU A 128 -1.89 -20.95 -35.76
N ALA A 129 -1.85 -20.66 -34.45
CA ALA A 129 -1.95 -21.65 -33.37
C ALA A 129 -3.37 -22.22 -33.19
N GLY A 130 -4.36 -21.79 -33.98
CA GLY A 130 -5.72 -22.30 -33.93
C GLY A 130 -6.54 -21.84 -32.72
N VAL A 131 -6.14 -20.76 -32.05
CA VAL A 131 -6.89 -20.18 -30.92
C VAL A 131 -8.17 -19.53 -31.47
N LYS A 132 -9.34 -20.02 -31.05
CA LYS A 132 -10.63 -19.63 -31.62
C LYS A 132 -11.23 -18.35 -31.02
N ASP A 133 -10.90 -18.02 -29.77
CA ASP A 133 -11.50 -16.91 -29.02
C ASP A 133 -10.43 -15.92 -28.51
N ILE A 134 -9.62 -15.41 -29.45
CA ILE A 134 -8.51 -14.50 -29.15
C ILE A 134 -9.05 -13.21 -28.53
N GLN A 135 -8.83 -12.99 -27.23
CA GLN A 135 -9.16 -11.72 -26.61
C GLN A 135 -8.08 -10.69 -26.94
N ASP A 136 -8.47 -9.43 -27.11
CA ASP A 136 -7.51 -8.35 -27.34
C ASP A 136 -6.52 -8.21 -26.18
N TRP A 137 -6.95 -8.53 -24.96
CA TRP A 137 -6.07 -8.54 -23.80
C TRP A 137 -4.96 -9.59 -23.93
N ASP A 138 -5.24 -10.78 -24.48
CA ASP A 138 -4.24 -11.84 -24.66
C ASP A 138 -3.16 -11.41 -25.66
N VAL A 139 -3.59 -10.77 -26.77
CA VAL A 139 -2.68 -10.23 -27.79
C VAL A 139 -1.83 -9.10 -27.20
N PHE A 140 -2.45 -8.19 -26.43
CA PHE A 140 -1.76 -7.12 -25.74
C PHE A 140 -0.71 -7.65 -24.75
N ALA A 141 -1.09 -8.62 -23.90
CA ALA A 141 -0.21 -9.17 -22.87
C ALA A 141 0.98 -9.92 -23.49
N ASP A 142 0.76 -10.70 -24.55
CA ASP A 142 1.88 -11.37 -25.23
C ASP A 142 2.77 -10.38 -26.01
N THR A 143 2.19 -9.32 -26.58
CA THR A 143 2.96 -8.21 -27.19
C THR A 143 3.87 -7.54 -26.14
N LEU A 144 3.32 -7.20 -24.97
CA LEU A 144 4.08 -6.63 -23.86
C LEU A 144 5.20 -7.57 -23.40
N LYS A 145 4.90 -8.87 -23.24
CA LYS A 145 5.89 -9.89 -22.89
C LYS A 145 7.02 -9.96 -23.91
N ASN A 146 6.72 -9.93 -25.21
CA ASN A 146 7.73 -9.98 -26.27
C ASN A 146 8.63 -8.74 -26.25
N LEU A 147 8.05 -7.55 -26.09
CA LEU A 147 8.80 -6.29 -25.99
C LEU A 147 9.69 -6.25 -24.73
N LEU A 148 9.22 -6.76 -23.60
CA LEU A 148 10.04 -6.95 -22.39
C LEU A 148 11.18 -7.95 -22.66
N GLY A 149 10.90 -9.04 -23.37
CA GLY A 149 11.91 -10.01 -23.79
C GLY A 149 13.02 -9.41 -24.66
N GLU A 150 12.68 -8.53 -25.60
CA GLU A 150 13.65 -7.75 -26.40
C GLU A 150 14.52 -6.85 -25.53
N ALA A 151 13.95 -6.32 -24.44
CA ALA A 151 14.67 -5.55 -23.41
C ALA A 151 15.43 -6.45 -22.40
N ARG A 152 15.48 -7.76 -22.63
CA ARG A 152 16.09 -8.78 -21.75
C ARG A 152 15.42 -8.89 -20.38
N ILE A 153 14.12 -8.60 -20.30
CA ILE A 153 13.29 -8.83 -19.13
C ILE A 153 12.43 -10.06 -19.38
N THR A 154 12.64 -11.12 -18.60
CA THR A 154 11.81 -12.32 -18.67
C THR A 154 10.46 -12.05 -18.00
N ALA A 155 9.38 -12.20 -18.77
CA ALA A 155 8.02 -12.00 -18.30
C ALA A 155 7.11 -13.20 -18.61
N VAL A 156 6.11 -13.42 -17.77
CA VAL A 156 5.09 -14.47 -17.90
C VAL A 156 3.71 -13.83 -17.82
N VAL A 157 2.82 -14.22 -18.73
CA VAL A 157 1.42 -13.77 -18.73
C VAL A 157 0.61 -14.70 -17.83
N GLN A 158 -0.16 -14.11 -16.91
CA GLN A 158 -1.04 -14.81 -15.96
C GLN A 158 -0.36 -15.99 -15.24
N PRO A 159 0.80 -15.77 -14.58
CA PRO A 159 1.44 -16.85 -13.84
C PRO A 159 0.54 -17.31 -12.70
N GLY A 160 0.60 -18.61 -12.40
CA GLY A 160 -0.12 -19.19 -11.27
C GLY A 160 0.29 -18.58 -9.92
N PRO A 161 -0.50 -18.81 -8.85
CA PRO A 161 -0.20 -18.29 -7.52
C PRO A 161 1.22 -18.63 -7.06
N GLY A 162 1.92 -17.65 -6.48
CA GLY A 162 3.26 -17.83 -5.91
C GLY A 162 4.41 -17.89 -6.91
N LYS A 163 4.14 -17.89 -8.23
CA LYS A 163 5.18 -17.95 -9.28
C LYS A 163 5.65 -16.55 -9.69
N PHE A 164 6.60 -16.01 -8.92
CA PHE A 164 7.18 -14.66 -9.13
C PHE A 164 8.70 -14.68 -9.30
N ASP A 165 9.21 -15.73 -9.94
CA ASP A 165 10.64 -15.79 -10.32
C ASP A 165 10.94 -14.90 -11.53
N ASN A 166 9.89 -14.54 -12.28
CA ASN A 166 9.93 -13.65 -13.44
C ASN A 166 8.92 -12.52 -13.26
N TRP A 167 9.02 -11.50 -14.10
CA TRP A 167 7.99 -10.46 -14.15
C TRP A 167 6.64 -11.07 -14.56
N ALA A 168 5.57 -10.70 -13.87
CA ALA A 168 4.22 -11.15 -14.18
C ALA A 168 3.44 -10.05 -14.89
N ILE A 169 2.65 -10.44 -15.89
CA ILE A 169 1.67 -9.57 -16.55
C ILE A 169 0.29 -10.17 -16.28
N LYS A 170 -0.57 -9.43 -15.59
CA LYS A 170 -1.90 -9.88 -15.21
C LYS A 170 -2.98 -8.86 -15.57
N THR A 171 -4.20 -9.36 -15.71
CA THR A 171 -5.40 -8.53 -15.80
C THR A 171 -5.66 -7.88 -14.45
N GLU A 172 -5.89 -6.58 -14.43
CA GLU A 172 -6.34 -5.89 -13.20
C GLU A 172 -7.82 -5.52 -13.31
N ALA A 173 -8.67 -6.24 -12.58
CA ALA A 173 -10.11 -6.07 -12.65
C ALA A 173 -10.60 -4.78 -11.95
N THR A 174 -9.85 -4.26 -10.98
CA THR A 174 -10.26 -3.10 -10.17
C THR A 174 -10.09 -1.77 -10.90
N ILE A 175 -9.18 -1.68 -11.88
CA ILE A 175 -8.99 -0.48 -12.73
C ILE A 175 -10.15 -0.31 -13.73
N GLY A 176 -10.84 -1.40 -14.08
CA GLY A 176 -12.01 -1.41 -14.96
C GLY A 176 -11.77 -2.18 -16.26
N ARG A 177 -12.44 -1.76 -17.34
CA ARG A 177 -12.36 -2.41 -18.66
C ARG A 177 -11.43 -1.69 -19.63
N VAL A 178 -11.15 -2.32 -20.76
CA VAL A 178 -10.47 -1.68 -21.89
C VAL A 178 -11.32 -0.51 -22.39
N ILE A 179 -10.75 0.69 -22.45
CA ILE A 179 -11.42 1.90 -22.94
C ILE A 179 -10.45 2.64 -23.88
N ASN A 180 -10.89 2.98 -25.09
CA ASN A 180 -10.08 3.72 -26.08
C ASN A 180 -8.71 3.08 -26.39
N GLY A 181 -8.66 1.74 -26.38
CA GLY A 181 -7.42 0.96 -26.59
C GLY A 181 -6.46 0.98 -25.39
N ARG A 182 -6.89 1.45 -24.22
CA ARG A 182 -6.11 1.36 -22.98
C ARG A 182 -6.48 0.12 -22.20
N PHE A 183 -5.50 -0.78 -22.06
CA PHE A 183 -5.63 -2.03 -21.34
C PHE A 183 -5.30 -1.82 -19.86
N PRO A 184 -6.20 -2.20 -18.94
CA PRO A 184 -5.86 -2.29 -17.52
C PRO A 184 -4.93 -3.48 -17.31
N VAL A 185 -3.82 -3.25 -16.62
CA VAL A 185 -2.78 -4.26 -16.43
C VAL A 185 -2.12 -4.10 -15.06
N GLU A 186 -1.85 -5.24 -14.44
CA GLU A 186 -1.01 -5.39 -13.25
C GLU A 186 0.33 -5.98 -13.72
N ILE A 187 1.43 -5.27 -13.49
CA ILE A 187 2.79 -5.71 -13.80
C ILE A 187 3.54 -5.90 -12.48
N ILE A 188 3.92 -7.14 -12.18
CA ILE A 188 4.52 -7.49 -10.89
C ILE A 188 5.97 -7.89 -11.13
N SER A 189 6.90 -7.32 -10.37
CA SER A 189 8.30 -7.68 -10.47
C SER A 189 8.56 -9.11 -10.00
N SER A 190 9.69 -9.66 -10.42
CA SER A 190 10.30 -10.77 -9.69
C SER A 190 10.68 -10.34 -8.26
N LYS A 191 11.13 -11.29 -7.44
CA LYS A 191 11.71 -10.97 -6.12
C LYS A 191 13.00 -10.14 -6.30
N LEU A 192 12.92 -8.86 -5.97
CA LEU A 192 14.03 -7.91 -5.98
C LEU A 192 14.74 -7.96 -4.62
N SER A 193 16.07 -8.04 -4.62
CA SER A 193 16.86 -7.91 -3.39
C SER A 193 17.32 -6.46 -3.22
N TYR A 194 17.29 -5.92 -2.00
CA TYR A 194 17.89 -4.59 -1.75
C TYR A 194 19.43 -4.63 -1.73
N LEU A 195 20.02 -5.83 -1.73
CA LEU A 195 21.45 -5.99 -1.75
C LEU A 195 22.01 -5.33 -3.03
N LEU A 196 22.89 -4.35 -2.83
CA LEU A 196 23.76 -3.77 -3.86
C LEU A 196 24.72 -4.80 -4.46
N VAL A 197 24.71 -6.03 -3.94
CA VAL A 197 25.40 -7.18 -4.50
C VAL A 197 24.64 -7.61 -5.76
N PRO A 198 25.31 -7.70 -6.91
CA PRO A 198 24.69 -8.17 -8.15
C PRO A 198 23.97 -9.51 -7.90
N THR A 199 22.82 -9.73 -8.54
CA THR A 199 22.19 -11.06 -8.58
C THR A 199 23.19 -12.10 -9.15
N ALA A 200 22.87 -13.39 -9.07
CA ALA A 200 23.66 -14.43 -9.76
C ALA A 200 23.78 -14.17 -11.29
N ALA A 201 22.90 -13.34 -11.86
CA ALA A 201 22.93 -12.87 -13.24
C ALA A 201 23.65 -11.51 -13.44
N GLY A 202 24.19 -10.90 -12.39
CA GLY A 202 24.95 -9.64 -12.45
C GLY A 202 24.11 -8.36 -12.51
N THR A 203 22.78 -8.44 -12.41
CA THR A 203 21.88 -7.28 -12.49
C THR A 203 21.64 -6.65 -11.12
N ARG A 204 21.52 -5.32 -11.07
CA ARG A 204 21.08 -4.60 -9.87
C ARG A 204 19.55 -4.52 -9.91
N PRO A 205 18.80 -4.86 -8.85
CA PRO A 205 17.34 -4.95 -8.95
C PRO A 205 16.63 -3.67 -9.42
N MET A 206 17.18 -2.50 -9.07
CA MET A 206 16.68 -1.21 -9.58
C MET A 206 16.90 -1.00 -11.09
N THR A 207 17.89 -1.67 -11.70
CA THR A 207 18.13 -1.61 -13.14
C THR A 207 17.09 -2.37 -13.95
N GLU A 208 16.54 -3.46 -13.40
CA GLU A 208 15.43 -4.18 -14.05
C GLU A 208 14.17 -3.33 -14.06
N LEU A 209 13.80 -2.75 -12.91
CA LEU A 209 12.66 -1.82 -12.82
C LEU A 209 12.84 -0.62 -13.77
N ALA A 210 14.03 -0.03 -13.85
CA ALA A 210 14.32 1.05 -14.79
C ALA A 210 14.21 0.59 -16.25
N THR A 211 14.62 -0.65 -16.56
CA THR A 211 14.52 -1.23 -17.91
C THR A 211 13.06 -1.49 -18.29
N VAL A 212 12.24 -2.00 -17.36
CA VAL A 212 10.80 -2.16 -17.54
C VAL A 212 10.17 -0.80 -17.84
N TRP A 213 10.40 0.21 -17.01
CA TRP A 213 9.86 1.56 -17.24
C TRP A 213 10.30 2.15 -18.58
N LYS A 214 11.59 2.02 -18.93
CA LYS A 214 12.08 2.45 -20.24
C LYS A 214 11.37 1.73 -21.40
N CYS A 215 11.09 0.44 -21.26
CA CYS A 215 10.32 -0.33 -22.23
C CYS A 215 8.87 0.18 -22.31
N LEU A 216 8.23 0.43 -21.18
CA LEU A 216 6.86 0.95 -21.13
C LEU A 216 6.77 2.34 -21.77
N GLU A 217 7.60 3.29 -21.36
CA GLU A 217 7.60 4.66 -21.88
C GLU A 217 7.95 4.74 -23.38
N LYS A 218 8.83 3.84 -23.85
CA LYS A 218 9.19 3.75 -25.27
C LYS A 218 8.00 3.28 -26.10
N ASN A 219 7.30 2.24 -25.66
CA ASN A 219 6.36 1.48 -26.50
C ASN A 219 4.88 1.78 -26.23
N TYR A 220 4.54 2.39 -25.11
CA TYR A 220 3.17 2.62 -24.67
C TYR A 220 2.93 4.07 -24.24
N ASP A 221 1.70 4.52 -24.41
CA ASP A 221 1.16 5.66 -23.66
C ASP A 221 0.72 5.13 -22.28
N VAL A 222 1.44 5.53 -21.23
CA VAL A 222 1.15 5.15 -19.84
C VAL A 222 0.16 6.15 -19.24
N GLU A 223 -0.91 5.63 -18.66
CA GLU A 223 -1.89 6.41 -17.92
C GLU A 223 -2.18 5.75 -16.56
N VAL A 224 -2.43 6.58 -15.55
CA VAL A 224 -2.95 6.15 -14.25
C VAL A 224 -4.19 6.96 -13.91
N ASN A 225 -5.09 6.36 -13.13
CA ASN A 225 -6.24 7.05 -12.55
C ASN A 225 -6.34 6.74 -11.04
N GLU A 226 -7.42 7.16 -10.40
CA GLU A 226 -7.68 6.95 -8.98
C GLU A 226 -7.90 5.48 -8.56
N LEU A 227 -8.02 4.58 -9.53
CA LEU A 227 -8.12 3.13 -9.34
C LEU A 227 -6.77 2.44 -9.50
N CYS A 228 -5.81 3.08 -10.16
CA CYS A 228 -4.43 2.60 -10.27
C CYS A 228 -3.66 2.83 -8.96
N SER A 229 -2.78 1.90 -8.64
CA SER A 229 -1.89 1.95 -7.49
C SER A 229 -0.49 1.41 -7.79
N THR A 230 0.41 1.63 -6.83
CA THR A 230 1.69 0.94 -6.79
C THR A 230 1.73 0.17 -5.47
N HIS A 231 1.92 -1.14 -5.52
CA HIS A 231 2.06 -1.95 -4.31
C HIS A 231 3.52 -2.33 -4.10
N VAL A 232 3.91 -2.40 -2.82
CA VAL A 232 5.22 -2.90 -2.40
C VAL A 232 5.00 -4.15 -1.59
N HIS A 233 5.50 -5.26 -2.11
CA HIS A 233 5.55 -6.52 -1.39
C HIS A 233 6.91 -6.65 -0.73
N PHE A 234 6.98 -7.18 0.48
CA PHE A 234 8.24 -7.51 1.11
C PHE A 234 8.14 -8.79 1.94
N SER A 235 9.24 -9.50 2.01
CA SER A 235 9.38 -10.73 2.78
C SER A 235 10.80 -10.84 3.33
N ILE A 236 10.99 -11.77 4.25
CA ILE A 236 12.31 -12.08 4.76
C ILE A 236 13.06 -12.90 3.71
N LEU A 237 14.33 -12.58 3.52
CA LEU A 237 15.27 -13.29 2.66
C LEU A 237 15.60 -14.64 3.30
N ASP A 238 15.60 -15.69 2.50
CA ASP A 238 15.99 -17.07 2.86
C ASP A 238 15.18 -17.75 3.98
N ARG A 239 14.07 -17.16 4.46
CA ARG A 239 13.17 -17.81 5.42
C ARG A 239 11.76 -17.25 5.39
N GLU A 240 10.84 -18.01 5.96
CA GLU A 240 9.47 -17.56 6.21
C GLU A 240 9.41 -16.54 7.36
N TRP A 241 8.30 -15.79 7.41
CA TRP A 241 8.00 -14.93 8.53
C TRP A 241 7.86 -15.75 9.82
N GLN A 242 8.42 -15.24 10.90
CA GLN A 242 8.19 -15.76 12.24
C GLN A 242 7.41 -14.75 13.06
N LEU A 243 6.85 -15.22 14.17
CA LEU A 243 6.09 -14.39 15.10
C LEU A 243 6.93 -13.19 15.58
N ASP A 244 8.21 -13.42 15.90
CA ASP A 244 9.15 -12.41 16.37
C ASP A 244 9.45 -11.32 15.32
N ASP A 245 9.23 -11.59 14.03
CA ASP A 245 9.32 -10.57 12.98
C ASP A 245 8.02 -9.75 12.87
N LEU A 246 6.88 -10.45 12.95
CA LEU A 246 5.58 -9.87 12.67
C LEU A 246 5.06 -9.03 13.84
N GLN A 247 5.39 -9.39 15.09
CA GLN A 247 5.03 -8.61 16.28
C GLN A 247 5.55 -7.16 16.25
N PRO A 248 6.87 -6.91 16.10
CA PRO A 248 7.37 -5.53 16.02
C PRO A 248 6.80 -4.79 14.81
N LEU A 249 6.60 -5.46 13.67
CA LEU A 249 5.98 -4.85 12.49
C LEU A 249 4.52 -4.45 12.75
N ALA A 250 3.72 -5.32 13.37
CA ALA A 250 2.33 -5.04 13.72
C ALA A 250 2.22 -3.85 14.69
N LYS A 251 3.12 -3.77 15.69
CA LYS A 251 3.21 -2.62 16.61
C LYS A 251 3.57 -1.34 15.86
N ALA A 252 4.56 -1.41 14.97
CA ALA A 252 4.96 -0.28 14.14
C ALA A 252 3.81 0.22 13.27
N ILE A 253 3.07 -0.69 12.62
CA ILE A 253 1.89 -0.36 11.82
C ILE A 253 0.82 0.31 12.70
N LEU A 254 0.49 -0.26 13.86
CA LEU A 254 -0.50 0.33 14.78
C LEU A 254 -0.16 1.78 15.17
N VAL A 255 1.12 2.08 15.38
CA VAL A 255 1.57 3.41 15.84
C VAL A 255 1.77 4.38 14.68
N LEU A 256 2.37 3.92 13.57
CA LEU A 256 2.82 4.78 12.47
C LEU A 256 1.82 4.90 11.32
N ASP A 257 0.89 3.96 11.16
CA ASP A 257 -0.09 4.00 10.07
C ASP A 257 -0.91 5.31 10.00
N PRO A 258 -1.30 5.97 11.11
CA PRO A 258 -1.94 7.28 11.03
C PRO A 258 -1.02 8.39 10.50
N LEU A 259 0.30 8.29 10.74
CA LEU A 259 1.29 9.22 10.21
C LEU A 259 1.52 8.98 8.73
N VAL A 260 1.67 7.70 8.34
CA VAL A 260 1.73 7.29 6.93
C VAL A 260 0.47 7.76 6.20
N ASN A 261 -0.71 7.60 6.79
CA ASN A 261 -1.95 8.10 6.20
C ASN A 261 -1.91 9.62 5.97
N GLY A 262 -1.32 10.37 6.89
CA GLY A 262 -1.21 11.83 6.78
C GLY A 262 -0.33 12.33 5.63
N ILE A 263 0.63 11.54 5.16
CA ILE A 263 1.52 11.90 4.04
C ILE A 263 1.00 11.40 2.68
N ILE A 264 0.10 10.42 2.68
CA ILE A 264 -0.51 9.89 1.46
C ILE A 264 -1.48 10.93 0.88
N PRO A 265 -1.58 11.07 -0.47
CA PRO A 265 -2.50 12.01 -1.09
C PRO A 265 -3.94 11.84 -0.60
N PRO A 266 -4.70 12.93 -0.33
CA PRO A 266 -6.04 12.86 0.27
C PRO A 266 -7.02 11.89 -0.42
N GLU A 267 -6.94 11.79 -1.74
CA GLU A 267 -7.75 10.90 -2.56
C GLU A 267 -7.48 9.41 -2.31
N ARG A 268 -6.34 9.04 -1.69
CA ARG A 268 -5.95 7.67 -1.35
C ARG A 268 -6.14 7.30 0.12
N GLN A 269 -6.22 8.27 1.02
CA GLN A 269 -6.26 8.05 2.48
C GLN A 269 -7.42 7.17 2.96
N TYR A 270 -8.56 7.21 2.26
CA TYR A 270 -9.80 6.55 2.68
C TYR A 270 -10.41 5.66 1.59
N LYS A 271 -9.58 5.19 0.66
CA LYS A 271 -10.05 4.28 -0.39
C LYS A 271 -10.36 2.91 0.21
N ILE A 272 -11.47 2.34 -0.22
CA ILE A 272 -11.96 1.04 0.26
C ILE A 272 -10.94 -0.08 0.06
N TRP A 273 -10.09 0.02 -0.96
CA TRP A 273 -9.09 -1.00 -1.35
C TRP A 273 -7.78 -0.95 -0.55
N CYS A 274 -7.54 0.11 0.23
CA CYS A 274 -6.30 0.30 1.02
C CYS A 274 -6.57 0.97 2.38
N ARG A 275 -7.51 0.42 3.15
CA ARG A 275 -7.97 0.99 4.42
C ARG A 275 -6.86 1.02 5.47
N THR A 276 -6.90 2.02 6.34
CA THR A 276 -6.00 2.10 7.49
C THR A 276 -6.15 0.92 8.45
N ASN A 277 -5.03 0.25 8.74
CA ASN A 277 -4.94 -0.81 9.73
C ASN A 277 -5.31 -0.30 11.12
N THR A 278 -4.99 0.95 11.45
CA THR A 278 -5.30 1.51 12.78
C THR A 278 -6.79 1.61 13.05
N PHE A 279 -7.66 1.74 12.05
CA PHE A 279 -9.10 1.93 12.31
C PHE A 279 -9.99 0.81 11.77
N PHE A 280 -9.50 0.04 10.80
CA PHE A 280 -10.30 -0.99 10.13
C PHE A 280 -9.79 -2.42 10.34
N SER A 281 -8.61 -2.61 10.96
CA SER A 281 -8.14 -3.94 11.35
C SER A 281 -8.56 -4.30 12.76
N GLN A 282 -8.36 -5.58 13.10
CA GLN A 282 -8.53 -6.09 14.46
C GLN A 282 -7.42 -5.65 15.44
N LEU A 283 -6.34 -5.00 14.96
CA LEU A 283 -5.32 -4.38 15.82
C LEU A 283 -5.95 -3.33 16.74
N CYS A 284 -7.02 -2.70 16.29
CA CYS A 284 -7.70 -1.64 17.01
C CYS A 284 -9.22 -1.87 16.97
N PRO A 285 -9.73 -2.71 17.89
CA PRO A 285 -11.15 -2.97 17.96
C PRO A 285 -11.83 -1.72 18.52
N PHE A 286 -12.21 -0.78 17.65
CA PHE A 286 -13.21 0.21 18.01
C PHE A 286 -14.55 -0.52 18.06
N SER A 287 -14.87 -1.13 19.20
CA SER A 287 -16.28 -1.35 19.53
C SER A 287 -16.81 -0.04 20.09
N ASP A 288 -17.94 0.43 19.56
CA ASP A 288 -18.58 1.69 19.97
C ASP A 288 -18.92 1.73 21.48
N ASP A 289 -18.92 0.56 22.13
CA ASP A 289 -19.23 0.38 23.55
C ASP A 289 -18.00 0.25 24.46
N ASP A 290 -16.78 0.16 23.91
CA ASP A 290 -15.58 -0.10 24.71
C ASP A 290 -14.73 1.16 24.91
N GLU A 291 -15.10 1.95 25.92
CA GLU A 291 -14.30 3.10 26.39
C GLU A 291 -12.90 2.70 26.89
N SER A 292 -12.60 1.39 27.01
CA SER A 292 -11.29 0.90 27.46
C SER A 292 -10.23 0.80 26.36
N TRP A 293 -10.59 1.11 25.10
CA TRP A 293 -9.60 1.05 24.03
C TRP A 293 -8.43 2.01 24.30
N SER A 294 -7.23 1.42 24.31
CA SER A 294 -5.99 2.17 24.40
C SER A 294 -4.93 1.48 23.55
N TYR A 295 -3.95 2.26 23.08
CA TYR A 295 -2.75 1.71 22.47
C TYR A 295 -2.12 0.62 23.34
N LYS A 296 -2.12 0.78 24.67
CA LYS A 296 -1.61 -0.21 25.61
C LYS A 296 -2.34 -1.56 25.50
N THR A 297 -3.67 -1.53 25.42
CA THR A 297 -4.48 -2.75 25.25
C THR A 297 -4.19 -3.44 23.92
N SER A 298 -4.13 -2.68 22.82
CA SER A 298 -3.80 -3.22 21.49
C SER A 298 -2.38 -3.79 21.41
N LEU A 299 -1.39 -3.09 21.96
CA LEU A 299 -0.01 -3.58 22.06
C LEU A 299 0.06 -4.88 22.86
N GLY A 300 -0.60 -4.92 24.02
CA GLY A 300 -0.67 -6.14 24.82
C GLY A 300 -1.39 -7.30 24.12
N ARG A 301 -2.32 -7.04 23.20
CA ARG A 301 -2.91 -8.10 22.36
C ARG A 301 -1.90 -8.65 21.37
N ILE A 302 -1.13 -7.79 20.70
CA ILE A 302 -0.05 -8.21 19.80
C ILE A 302 0.99 -9.06 20.54
N ASP A 303 1.36 -8.65 21.76
CA ASP A 303 2.33 -9.36 22.61
C ASP A 303 1.87 -10.74 23.05
N ARG A 304 0.55 -10.96 23.14
CA ARG A 304 -0.05 -12.22 23.58
C ARG A 304 -0.33 -13.20 22.45
N CYS A 305 -0.21 -12.79 21.19
CA CYS A 305 -0.35 -13.75 20.09
C CYS A 305 0.77 -14.79 20.21
N GLU A 306 0.40 -16.06 20.16
CA GLU A 306 1.35 -17.19 20.21
C GLU A 306 1.62 -17.78 18.83
N GLU A 307 0.78 -17.44 17.85
CA GLU A 307 0.83 -17.98 16.50
C GLU A 307 0.88 -16.88 15.44
N ILE A 308 1.66 -17.11 14.37
CA ILE A 308 1.79 -16.13 13.28
C ILE A 308 0.47 -15.89 12.55
N VAL A 309 -0.34 -16.93 12.38
CA VAL A 309 -1.65 -16.86 11.70
C VAL A 309 -2.63 -16.01 12.50
N GLU A 310 -2.58 -16.11 13.84
CA GLU A 310 -3.38 -15.29 14.74
C GLU A 310 -3.01 -13.81 14.59
N LEU A 311 -1.71 -13.50 14.68
CA LEU A 311 -1.23 -12.12 14.56
C LEU A 311 -1.49 -11.54 13.16
N ALA A 312 -1.25 -12.32 12.09
CA ALA A 312 -1.57 -11.91 10.73
C ALA A 312 -3.07 -11.61 10.58
N GLY A 313 -3.94 -12.43 11.21
CA GLY A 313 -5.38 -12.19 11.28
C GLY A 313 -5.75 -10.89 12.01
N LEU A 314 -5.01 -10.50 13.06
CA LEU A 314 -5.24 -9.23 13.73
C LEU A 314 -5.00 -8.02 12.83
N MET A 315 -4.06 -8.13 11.88
CA MET A 315 -3.72 -7.05 10.94
C MET A 315 -4.75 -6.89 9.82
N LEU A 316 -5.66 -7.85 9.67
CA LEU A 316 -6.74 -7.86 8.69
C LEU A 316 -8.06 -7.34 9.29
N PRO A 317 -9.03 -6.93 8.45
CA PRO A 317 -10.32 -6.49 8.93
C PRO A 317 -11.14 -7.71 9.38
N VAL A 318 -12.05 -7.47 10.33
CA VAL A 318 -12.96 -8.51 10.86
C VAL A 318 -13.79 -9.16 9.75
N SER A 319 -14.11 -8.41 8.69
CA SER A 319 -14.85 -8.91 7.53
C SER A 319 -14.09 -9.93 6.69
N GLY A 320 -12.81 -10.20 6.99
CA GLY A 320 -11.96 -11.12 6.22
C GLY A 320 -11.62 -10.59 4.82
N THR A 321 -11.78 -9.29 4.57
CA THR A 321 -11.42 -8.69 3.28
C THR A 321 -9.92 -8.38 3.24
N ARG A 322 -9.32 -8.46 2.06
CA ARG A 322 -7.88 -8.15 1.86
C ARG A 322 -7.55 -6.66 1.84
N TYR A 323 -8.53 -5.77 2.00
CA TYR A 323 -8.43 -4.36 1.62
C TYR A 323 -7.83 -3.45 2.68
N MET A 324 -6.65 -3.82 3.15
CA MET A 324 -5.86 -3.07 4.12
C MET A 324 -4.67 -2.40 3.45
N ALA A 325 -4.24 -1.27 4.01
CA ALA A 325 -3.04 -0.56 3.61
C ALA A 325 -1.80 -1.45 3.77
N TRP A 326 -1.71 -2.14 4.91
CA TRP A 326 -0.76 -3.22 5.16
C TRP A 326 -1.53 -4.54 5.15
N ASN A 327 -1.37 -5.34 4.11
CA ASN A 327 -2.08 -6.58 3.91
C ASN A 327 -1.19 -7.78 4.23
N SER A 328 -1.62 -8.58 5.21
CA SER A 328 -0.97 -9.80 5.70
C SER A 328 -1.64 -11.09 5.21
N GLU A 329 -2.65 -11.02 4.33
CA GLU A 329 -3.41 -12.18 3.82
C GLU A 329 -2.48 -13.28 3.27
N GLY A 330 -1.42 -12.88 2.57
CA GLY A 330 -0.46 -13.82 2.01
C GLY A 330 0.32 -14.61 3.09
N ILE A 331 0.62 -13.98 4.23
CA ILE A 331 1.23 -14.62 5.40
C ILE A 331 0.21 -15.54 6.07
N GLN A 332 -1.02 -15.06 6.27
CA GLN A 332 -2.09 -15.82 6.93
C GLN A 332 -2.45 -17.10 6.18
N THR A 333 -2.48 -17.05 4.85
CA THR A 333 -2.87 -18.18 3.99
C THR A 333 -1.71 -19.09 3.59
N GLY A 334 -0.46 -18.66 3.81
CA GLY A 334 0.74 -19.36 3.34
C GLY A 334 0.93 -19.37 1.82
N GLN A 335 0.02 -18.79 1.03
CA GLN A 335 0.10 -18.82 -0.44
C GLN A 335 1.14 -17.86 -1.01
N ARG A 336 1.36 -16.73 -0.33
CA ARG A 336 2.32 -15.69 -0.72
C ARG A 336 2.90 -15.08 0.56
N PRO A 337 4.04 -15.57 1.09
CA PRO A 337 4.54 -15.15 2.41
C PRO A 337 5.16 -13.74 2.40
N THR A 338 4.44 -12.76 1.88
CA THR A 338 4.83 -11.35 1.77
C THR A 338 3.84 -10.50 2.56
N MET A 339 4.35 -9.47 3.23
CA MET A 339 3.55 -8.32 3.62
C MET A 339 3.43 -7.40 2.41
N GLU A 340 2.25 -6.84 2.19
CA GLU A 340 1.98 -5.96 1.05
C GLU A 340 1.52 -4.57 1.52
N PHE A 341 2.12 -3.52 0.96
CA PHE A 341 1.75 -2.14 1.21
C PHE A 341 1.04 -1.53 -0.01
N ARG A 342 -0.23 -1.10 0.17
CA ARG A 342 -1.17 -0.77 -0.92
C ARG A 342 -1.56 0.71 -1.07
N ARG A 343 -0.92 1.62 -0.35
CA ARG A 343 -1.31 3.04 -0.36
C ARG A 343 -0.73 3.92 -1.46
N PRO A 344 0.48 3.67 -2.01
CA PRO A 344 1.04 4.56 -3.01
C PRO A 344 0.13 4.70 -4.24
N PRO A 345 0.02 5.90 -4.80
CA PRO A 345 -0.72 6.12 -6.05
C PRO A 345 -0.13 5.31 -7.21
N GLY A 346 -0.87 5.20 -8.31
CA GLY A 346 -0.33 4.65 -9.55
C GLY A 346 0.91 5.44 -9.99
N SER A 347 1.99 4.72 -10.32
CA SER A 347 3.22 5.33 -10.82
C SER A 347 3.11 5.67 -12.30
N LEU A 348 3.62 6.83 -12.72
CA LEU A 348 3.69 7.22 -14.13
C LEU A 348 5.09 7.08 -14.75
N SER A 349 6.09 6.82 -13.91
CA SER A 349 7.50 6.73 -14.31
C SER A 349 8.30 5.94 -13.28
N TYR A 350 9.51 5.55 -13.68
CA TYR A 350 10.49 4.96 -12.76
C TYR A 350 10.72 5.82 -11.52
N GLN A 351 10.86 7.13 -11.69
CA GLN A 351 11.14 8.03 -10.58
C GLN A 351 9.99 8.05 -9.57
N ASN A 352 8.73 8.02 -10.03
CA ASN A 352 7.57 7.96 -9.14
C ASN A 352 7.48 6.64 -8.38
N THR A 353 7.93 5.54 -8.96
CA THR A 353 7.90 4.24 -8.27
C THR A 353 8.87 4.17 -7.09
N ILE A 354 9.98 4.91 -7.14
CA ILE A 354 11.07 4.79 -6.17
C ILE A 354 11.12 5.91 -5.11
N THR A 355 10.22 6.90 -5.21
CA THR A 355 10.09 8.03 -4.28
C THR A 355 8.74 8.02 -3.60
#